data_AF-A0A149Q159-F1
#
_entry.id   AF-A0A149Q159-F1
#
_cell.length_a   1.000
_cell.length_b   1.000
_cell.length_c   1.000
_cell.angle_alpha   90.00
_cell.angle_beta   90.00
_cell.angle_gamma   90.00
#
_symmetry.space_group_name_H-M   'P 1'
#
loop_
_entity.id
_entity.type
_entity.pdbx_description
1 polymer ?
#
loop_
_entity_poly.entity_id
_entity_poly.type
_entity_poly.pdbx_seq_one_letter_code
_entity_poly.pdbx_strand_id
1 'polypeptide(L)'
;MELKGLLRSIHEGFAQRGYASAAALRSRVVISDVALSGTDENEQLVIATMRTTVPRPAEIEQAMARYLHDAIVQAIAASAFDGPWQCGVFRQAVPGELFIKSNGRGKTAPADESPDRSPI
;
A
#
# COMPACT_ATOMS: atom_id res chain seq x y z
N MET A 1 11.48 -9.38 5.44
CA MET A 1 11.01 -8.39 4.44
C MET A 1 10.63 -7.10 5.15
N GLU A 2 11.19 -5.96 4.77
CA GLU A 2 10.80 -4.65 5.34
C GLU A 2 9.57 -4.11 4.59
N LEU A 3 8.40 -4.21 5.23
CA LEU A 3 7.12 -3.95 4.57
C LEU A 3 6.95 -2.49 4.15
N LYS A 4 7.42 -1.52 4.94
CA LYS A 4 7.23 -0.10 4.59
C LYS A 4 8.05 0.28 3.36
N GLY A 5 9.25 -0.26 3.24
CA GLY A 5 10.15 -0.09 2.10
C GLY A 5 9.56 -0.69 0.83
N LEU A 6 8.96 -1.88 0.92
CA LEU A 6 8.21 -2.47 -0.19
C LEU A 6 7.06 -1.54 -0.63
N LEU A 7 6.22 -1.09 0.29
CA LEU A 7 5.10 -0.20 -0.04
C LEU A 7 5.57 1.13 -0.65
N ARG A 8 6.67 1.68 -0.14
CA ARG A 8 7.29 2.90 -0.68
C ARG A 8 7.78 2.68 -2.11
N SER A 9 8.51 1.60 -2.36
CA SER A 9 9.01 1.25 -3.70
C SER A 9 7.86 1.08 -4.70
N ILE A 10 6.77 0.40 -4.29
CA ILE A 10 5.56 0.29 -5.09
C ILE A 10 4.99 1.69 -5.39
N HIS A 11 4.87 2.57 -4.40
CA HIS A 11 4.35 3.92 -4.62
C HIS A 11 5.20 4.74 -5.60
N GLU A 12 6.52 4.69 -5.44
CA GLU A 12 7.48 5.36 -6.33
C GLU A 12 7.38 4.80 -7.75
N GLY A 13 7.28 3.48 -7.92
CA GLY A 13 7.15 2.86 -9.23
C GLY A 13 5.82 3.12 -9.93
N PHE A 14 4.71 3.26 -9.19
CA PHE A 14 3.44 3.75 -9.73
C PHE A 14 3.56 5.20 -10.21
N ALA A 15 4.26 6.05 -9.45
CA ALA A 15 4.46 7.46 -9.81
C ALA A 15 5.34 7.63 -11.05
N GLN A 16 6.46 6.89 -11.12
CA GLN A 16 7.36 6.90 -12.27
C GLN A 16 6.68 6.46 -13.57
N ARG A 17 5.71 5.54 -13.48
CA ARG A 17 4.93 5.05 -14.64
C ARG A 17 3.76 5.94 -15.01
N GLY A 18 3.53 7.04 -14.27
CA GLY A 18 2.38 7.91 -14.49
C GLY A 18 1.04 7.30 -14.08
N TYR A 19 1.04 6.19 -13.34
CA TYR A 19 -0.20 5.55 -12.90
C TYR A 19 -0.90 6.40 -11.85
N ALA A 20 -0.20 6.89 -10.83
CA ALA A 20 -0.77 7.79 -9.83
C ALA A 20 0.32 8.61 -9.16
N SER A 21 0.01 9.81 -8.66
CA SER A 21 0.96 10.55 -7.84
C SER A 21 1.20 9.82 -6.51
N ALA A 22 2.44 9.84 -6.02
CA ALA A 22 2.77 9.20 -4.73
C ALA A 22 1.91 9.75 -3.57
N ALA A 23 1.58 11.06 -3.63
CA ALA A 23 0.73 11.71 -2.64
C ALA A 23 -0.75 11.25 -2.67
N ALA A 24 -1.21 10.61 -3.74
CA ALA A 24 -2.56 10.05 -3.85
C ALA A 24 -2.63 8.57 -3.40
N LEU A 25 -1.49 7.88 -3.31
CA LEU A 25 -1.44 6.47 -2.96
C LEU A 25 -1.52 6.26 -1.45
N ARG A 26 -2.31 5.26 -1.04
CA ARG A 26 -2.45 4.83 0.34
C ARG A 26 -2.36 3.31 0.37
N SER A 27 -1.52 2.79 1.24
CA SER A 27 -1.31 1.35 1.41
C SER A 27 -1.20 1.01 2.89
N ARG A 28 -1.52 -0.23 3.20
CA ARG A 28 -1.51 -0.81 4.54
C ARG A 28 -1.39 -2.32 4.40
N VAL A 29 -0.78 -2.95 5.38
CA VAL A 29 -0.65 -4.41 5.46
C VAL A 29 -1.36 -4.87 6.72
N VAL A 30 -2.12 -5.94 6.60
CA VAL A 30 -2.67 -6.69 7.73
C VAL A 30 -1.96 -8.05 7.71
N ILE A 31 -1.38 -8.43 8.84
CA ILE A 31 -0.71 -9.71 9.02
C ILE A 31 -1.66 -10.58 9.83
N SER A 32 -1.87 -11.81 9.37
CA SER A 32 -2.67 -12.80 10.08
C SER A 32 -1.74 -13.74 10.84
N ASP A 33 -1.94 -13.86 12.15
CA ASP A 33 -1.15 -14.77 13.00
C ASP A 33 -1.57 -16.24 12.85
N VAL A 34 -2.76 -16.48 12.30
CA VAL A 34 -3.30 -17.82 12.00
C VAL A 34 -3.86 -17.79 10.58
N ALA A 35 -3.41 -18.72 9.75
CA ALA A 35 -3.86 -18.89 8.38
C ALA A 35 -3.80 -20.37 7.98
N LEU A 36 -4.67 -20.77 7.06
CA LEU A 36 -4.68 -22.07 6.41
C LEU A 36 -4.97 -21.83 4.93
N SER A 37 -4.13 -22.33 4.04
CA SER A 37 -4.33 -22.20 2.59
C SER A 37 -4.77 -23.54 2.01
N GLY A 38 -6.05 -23.65 1.68
CA GLY A 38 -6.65 -24.93 1.32
C GLY A 38 -6.51 -25.93 2.47
N THR A 39 -5.64 -26.93 2.29
CA THR A 39 -5.30 -27.94 3.32
C THR A 39 -3.83 -27.86 3.76
N ASP A 40 -3.07 -26.88 3.30
CA ASP A 40 -1.65 -26.70 3.65
C ASP A 40 -1.49 -25.62 4.73
N GLU A 41 -0.94 -26.03 5.87
CA GLU A 41 -0.63 -25.15 7.01
C GLU A 41 0.68 -24.36 6.81
N ASN A 42 1.51 -24.79 5.86
CA ASN A 42 2.82 -24.19 5.59
C ASN A 42 2.78 -23.19 4.43
N GLU A 43 1.76 -23.25 3.56
CA GLU A 43 1.63 -22.30 2.45
C GLU A 43 1.28 -20.90 2.94
N GLN A 44 2.12 -19.93 2.57
CA GLN A 44 1.90 -18.52 2.87
C GLN A 44 1.11 -17.85 1.75
N LEU A 45 0.13 -17.04 2.11
CA LEU A 45 -0.71 -16.33 1.14
C LEU A 45 -0.54 -14.82 1.28
N VAL A 46 -0.23 -14.15 0.17
CA VAL A 46 -0.20 -12.68 0.08
C VAL A 46 -1.26 -12.20 -0.90
N ILE A 47 -2.28 -11.51 -0.38
CA ILE A 47 -3.31 -10.88 -1.21
C ILE A 47 -3.18 -9.35 -1.13
N ALA A 48 -3.03 -8.72 -2.27
CA ALA A 48 -3.20 -7.27 -2.39
C ALA A 48 -4.57 -6.94 -3.00
N THR A 49 -5.18 -5.87 -2.52
CA THR A 49 -6.40 -5.32 -3.12
C THR A 49 -6.13 -3.90 -3.59
N MET A 50 -6.15 -3.70 -4.91
CA MET A 50 -5.99 -2.39 -5.53
C MET A 50 -7.37 -1.76 -5.73
N ARG A 51 -7.64 -0.67 -5.01
CA ARG A 51 -8.87 0.12 -5.14
C ARG A 51 -8.59 1.41 -5.89
N THR A 52 -9.31 1.66 -6.96
CA THR A 52 -9.24 2.90 -7.76
C THR A 52 -10.56 3.64 -7.68
N THR A 53 -10.50 4.97 -7.55
CA THR A 53 -11.69 5.85 -7.60
C THR A 53 -11.79 6.68 -8.87
N VAL A 54 -10.75 6.64 -9.69
CA VAL A 54 -10.68 7.31 -10.98
C VAL A 54 -10.77 6.24 -12.05
N PRO A 55 -11.79 6.28 -12.93
CA PRO A 55 -11.90 5.36 -14.05
C PRO A 55 -10.66 5.39 -14.92
N ARG A 56 -10.24 4.22 -15.40
CA ARG A 56 -9.04 4.06 -16.24
C ARG A 56 -9.34 3.09 -17.37
N PRO A 57 -8.61 3.18 -18.50
CA PRO A 57 -8.62 2.12 -19.50
C PRO A 57 -8.25 0.78 -18.87
N ALA A 58 -8.94 -0.29 -19.26
CA ALA A 58 -8.77 -1.63 -18.68
C ALA A 58 -7.31 -2.13 -18.78
N GLU A 59 -6.62 -1.77 -19.86
CA GLU A 59 -5.19 -2.05 -20.08
C GLU A 59 -4.29 -1.40 -19.01
N ILE A 60 -4.60 -0.17 -18.60
CA ILE A 60 -3.85 0.55 -17.56
C ILE A 60 -4.12 -0.09 -16.20
N GLU A 61 -5.38 -0.45 -15.89
CA GLU A 61 -5.69 -1.15 -14.65
C GLU A 61 -5.03 -2.53 -14.57
N GLN A 62 -4.99 -3.25 -15.69
CA GLN A 62 -4.26 -4.51 -15.79
C GLN A 62 -2.76 -4.31 -15.57
N ALA A 63 -2.16 -3.30 -16.19
CA ALA A 63 -0.74 -3.00 -16.03
C ALA A 63 -0.39 -2.59 -14.59
N MET A 64 -1.24 -1.79 -13.95
CA MET A 64 -1.10 -1.41 -12.52
C MET A 64 -1.16 -2.64 -11.61
N ALA A 65 -2.17 -3.51 -11.81
CA ALA A 65 -2.32 -4.73 -11.01
C ALA A 65 -1.14 -5.69 -11.22
N ARG A 66 -0.66 -5.83 -12.46
CA ARG A 66 0.50 -6.65 -12.80
C ARG A 66 1.76 -6.11 -12.14
N TYR A 67 2.00 -4.81 -12.21
CA TYR A 67 3.16 -4.19 -11.57
C TYR A 67 3.15 -4.41 -10.04
N LEU A 68 1.98 -4.24 -9.40
CA LEU A 68 1.82 -4.51 -7.97
C LEU A 68 2.11 -5.97 -7.63
N HIS A 69 1.54 -6.90 -8.40
CA HIS A 69 1.78 -8.33 -8.26
C HIS A 69 3.27 -8.67 -8.36
N ASP A 70 3.93 -8.20 -9.42
CA ASP A 70 5.32 -8.54 -9.69
C ASP A 70 6.27 -7.95 -8.63
N ALA A 71 5.98 -6.75 -8.12
CA ALA A 71 6.73 -6.16 -7.02
C ALA A 71 6.63 -6.98 -5.72
N ILE A 72 5.44 -7.52 -5.40
CA ILE A 72 5.24 -8.39 -4.24
C ILE A 72 5.97 -9.72 -4.44
N VAL A 73 5.83 -10.35 -5.60
CA VAL A 73 6.53 -11.60 -5.94
C VAL A 73 8.04 -11.44 -5.83
N GLN A 74 8.59 -10.35 -6.36
CA GLN A 74 10.02 -10.06 -6.24
C GLN A 74 10.45 -9.89 -4.78
N ALA A 75 9.62 -9.27 -3.95
CA ALA A 75 9.91 -9.09 -2.54
C ALA A 75 9.85 -10.40 -1.74
N ILE A 76 8.93 -11.31 -2.08
CA ILE A 76 8.88 -12.67 -1.52
C ILE A 76 10.14 -13.45 -1.95
N ALA A 77 10.49 -13.40 -3.24
CA ALA A 77 11.68 -14.08 -3.76
C ALA A 77 13.01 -13.56 -3.17
N ALA A 78 13.05 -12.28 -2.79
CA ALA A 78 14.19 -11.67 -2.10
C ALA A 78 14.17 -11.87 -0.57
N SER A 79 13.14 -12.51 -0.03
CA SER A 79 13.02 -12.81 1.39
C SER A 79 13.77 -14.11 1.75
N ALA A 80 13.88 -14.39 3.05
CA ALA A 80 14.44 -15.64 3.55
C ALA A 80 13.40 -16.79 3.61
N PHE A 81 12.17 -16.57 3.14
CA PHE A 81 11.13 -17.58 3.16
C PHE A 81 11.36 -18.59 2.03
N ASP A 82 11.39 -19.88 2.37
CA ASP A 82 11.71 -20.99 1.49
C ASP A 82 10.54 -21.98 1.29
N GLY A 83 9.40 -21.74 1.94
CA GLY A 83 8.20 -22.56 1.83
C GLY A 83 7.32 -22.25 0.61
N PRO A 84 6.21 -22.99 0.43
CA PRO A 84 5.23 -22.72 -0.61
C PRO A 84 4.53 -21.38 -0.37
N TRP A 85 4.22 -20.64 -1.44
CA TRP A 85 3.51 -19.38 -1.34
C TRP A 85 2.64 -19.09 -2.56
N GLN A 86 1.59 -18.30 -2.34
CA GLN A 86 0.73 -17.73 -3.38
C GLN A 86 0.65 -16.21 -3.25
N CYS A 87 0.55 -15.53 -4.40
CA CYS A 87 0.38 -14.08 -4.48
C CYS A 87 -0.78 -13.75 -5.42
N GLY A 88 -1.74 -12.95 -4.94
CA GLY A 88 -2.91 -12.54 -5.71
C GLY A 88 -3.17 -11.04 -5.61
N VAL A 89 -3.72 -10.46 -6.69
CA VAL A 89 -4.13 -9.05 -6.72
C VAL A 89 -5.58 -8.93 -7.18
N PHE A 90 -6.45 -8.45 -6.29
CA PHE A 90 -7.81 -8.05 -6.66
C PHE A 90 -7.82 -6.61 -7.17
N ARG A 91 -8.58 -6.37 -8.24
CA ARG A 91 -8.89 -5.04 -8.77
C ARG A 91 -10.30 -4.65 -8.39
N GLN A 92 -10.46 -3.45 -7.84
CA GLN A 92 -11.75 -2.94 -7.40
C GLN A 92 -11.87 -1.48 -7.84
N ALA A 93 -12.66 -1.25 -8.91
CA ALA A 93 -13.07 0.09 -9.28
C ALA A 93 -14.25 0.51 -8.41
N VAL A 94 -14.11 1.63 -7.70
CA VAL A 94 -15.17 2.24 -6.91
C VAL A 94 -15.49 3.59 -7.54
N PRO A 95 -16.70 3.81 -8.09
CA PRO A 95 -17.05 5.09 -8.67
C PRO A 95 -16.80 6.25 -7.70
N GLY A 96 -16.19 7.33 -8.19
CA GLY A 96 -15.73 8.44 -7.34
C GLY A 96 -16.88 9.18 -6.65
N GLU A 97 -18.05 9.19 -7.27
CA GLU A 97 -19.30 9.73 -6.73
C GLU A 97 -19.81 8.97 -5.50
N LEU A 98 -19.39 7.71 -5.33
CA LEU A 98 -19.70 6.89 -4.15
C LEU A 98 -18.63 7.04 -3.05
N PHE A 99 -17.57 7.80 -3.30
CA PHE A 99 -16.45 7.96 -2.38
C PHE A 99 -16.46 9.32 -1.69
N ILE A 100 -16.92 9.36 -0.44
CA ILE A 100 -16.86 10.54 0.41
C ILE A 100 -15.50 10.58 1.11
N LYS A 101 -14.79 11.70 0.96
CA LYS A 101 -13.48 11.93 1.59
C LYS A 101 -13.45 13.27 2.30
N SER A 102 -12.92 13.28 3.51
CA SER A 102 -12.51 14.48 4.24
C SER A 102 -10.98 14.55 4.36
N ASN A 103 -10.43 15.75 4.43
CA ASN A 103 -9.03 15.98 4.77
C ASN A 103 -8.97 16.81 6.06
N GLY A 104 -8.17 16.37 7.03
CA GLY A 104 -7.84 17.17 8.21
C GLY A 104 -6.39 17.60 8.14
N ARG A 105 -6.09 18.83 8.58
CA ARG A 105 -4.77 19.15 9.11
C ARG A 105 -4.85 18.82 10.60
N GLY A 106 -4.10 17.81 11.05
CA GLY A 106 -3.97 17.58 12.49
C GLY A 106 -3.56 18.89 13.17
N LYS A 107 -3.98 19.13 14.41
CA LYS A 107 -3.49 20.29 15.16
C LYS A 107 -1.97 20.19 15.18
N THR A 108 -1.27 21.09 14.47
CA THR A 108 0.14 21.33 14.76
C THR A 108 0.20 21.65 16.24
N ALA A 109 1.02 20.90 16.99
CA ALA A 109 1.32 21.26 18.37
C ALA A 109 1.66 22.76 18.39
N PRO A 110 1.10 23.55 19.32
CA PRO A 110 1.53 24.93 19.45
C PRO A 110 3.05 24.92 19.61
N ALA A 111 3.72 25.77 18.83
CA ALA A 111 5.13 26.04 19.03
C ALA A 111 5.31 26.36 20.52
N ASP A 112 6.30 25.72 21.12
CA ASP A 112 6.72 25.91 22.50
C ASP A 112 6.74 27.43 22.78
N GLU A 113 5.70 27.94 23.44
CA GLU A 113 5.71 29.27 24.04
C GLU A 113 6.67 29.13 25.23
N SER A 114 7.97 29.16 24.92
CA SER A 114 8.99 29.44 25.91
C SER A 114 8.58 30.76 26.58
N PRO A 115 8.27 30.76 27.88
CA PRO A 115 7.94 31.99 28.55
C PRO A 115 9.19 32.85 28.53
N ASP A 116 9.03 34.03 27.94
CA ASP A 116 9.87 35.20 28.07
C ASP A 116 10.51 35.23 29.47
N ARG A 117 11.78 34.83 29.53
CA ARG A 117 12.64 35.10 30.68
C ARG A 117 13.52 36.28 30.30
N SER A 118 13.08 37.44 30.73
CA SER A 118 13.93 38.58 31.06
C SER A 118 13.22 39.42 32.12
N PRO A 119 13.92 40.20 32.96
CA PRO A 119 15.28 40.03 33.48
C PRO A 119 15.33 40.22 35.01
N ILE A 120 16.27 39.56 35.69
CA ILE A 120 17.00 40.11 36.86
C ILE A 120 18.44 39.60 36.77
#